data_AF-A0A9E1S0U4-F1
#
_entry.id   AF-A0A9E1S0U4-F1
#
_cell.length_a   1.000
_cell.length_b   1.000
_cell.length_c   1.000
_cell.angle_alpha   90.00
_cell.angle_beta   90.00
_cell.angle_gamma   90.00
#
_symmetry.space_group_name_H-M   'P 1'
#
loop_
_entity.id
_entity.type
_entity.pdbx_description
1 polymer ?
#
loop_
_entity_poly.entity_id
_entity_poly.type
_entity_poly.pdbx_seq_one_letter_code
_entity_poly.pdbx_strand_id
1 'polypeptide(L)'
;PSQALLDFFADRLKVHLREKGVRHDLVSAVFALGGEDDLVRLMARVDALGEFIGSEDGGQLLTAYKRATNILRIEEKKDNKSYSGEVDKARLVAPEEKALDSSIDFAVTETLFFISEEDFAGAMAANTALRAPVDAFFDQVTVNAEDAALRVNRLNLLSKIRDSLDRIADFSKIEG
;
A
#
# COMPACT_ATOMS: atom_id res chain seq x y z
N PRO A 1 9.91 22.80 14.41
CA PRO A 1 10.58 21.95 15.45
C PRO A 1 11.77 21.23 14.81
N SER A 2 12.79 20.80 15.56
CA SER A 2 13.85 19.95 14.97
C SER A 2 13.33 18.54 14.71
N GLN A 3 13.82 17.85 13.67
CA GLN A 3 13.41 16.48 13.34
C GLN A 3 13.54 15.54 14.54
N ALA A 4 14.65 15.64 15.28
CA ALA A 4 14.89 14.85 16.49
C ALA A 4 13.84 15.07 17.60
N LEU A 5 13.21 16.25 17.67
CA LEU A 5 12.15 16.52 18.63
C LEU A 5 10.83 15.87 18.21
N LEU A 6 10.52 15.88 16.90
CA LEU A 6 9.37 15.16 16.36
C LEU A 6 9.54 13.65 16.54
N ASP A 7 10.72 13.12 16.28
CA ASP A 7 11.04 11.71 16.49
C ASP A 7 10.89 11.32 17.98
N PHE A 8 11.34 12.18 18.91
CA PHE A 8 11.14 11.96 20.34
C PHE A 8 9.66 11.95 20.73
N PHE A 9 8.86 12.89 20.23
CA PHE A 9 7.41 12.90 20.49
C PHE A 9 6.72 11.69 19.86
N ALA A 10 7.12 11.29 18.65
CA ALA A 10 6.63 10.09 17.99
C ALA A 10 6.89 8.85 18.84
N ASP A 11 8.10 8.69 19.37
CA ASP A 11 8.47 7.55 20.20
C ASP A 11 7.71 7.55 21.55
N ARG A 12 7.47 8.72 22.14
CA ARG A 12 6.64 8.84 23.36
C ARG A 12 5.17 8.55 23.09
N LEU A 13 4.64 9.04 21.97
CA LEU A 13 3.27 8.77 21.56
C LEU A 13 3.07 7.29 21.25
N LYS A 14 4.02 6.62 20.56
CA LYS A 14 4.02 5.17 20.35
C LYS A 14 3.88 4.39 21.66
N VAL A 15 4.65 4.76 22.68
CA VAL A 15 4.58 4.12 24.02
C VAL A 15 3.21 4.34 24.66
N HIS A 16 2.69 5.58 24.65
CA HIS A 16 1.38 5.90 25.22
C HIS A 16 0.22 5.19 24.49
N LEU A 17 0.27 5.11 23.17
CA LEU A 17 -0.71 4.41 22.35
C LEU A 17 -0.68 2.91 22.60
N ARG A 18 0.50 2.33 22.83
CA ARG A 18 0.64 0.93 23.27
C ARG A 18 -0.03 0.67 24.61
N GLU A 19 0.11 1.58 25.58
CA GLU A 19 -0.58 1.47 26.88
C GLU A 19 -2.10 1.54 26.73
N LYS A 20 -2.60 2.22 25.69
CA LYS A 20 -4.03 2.27 25.31
C LYS A 20 -4.48 1.10 24.44
N GLY A 21 -3.62 0.15 24.11
CA GLY A 21 -3.95 -1.03 23.30
C GLY A 21 -3.96 -0.78 21.79
N VAL A 22 -3.52 0.38 21.31
CA VAL A 22 -3.35 0.64 19.87
C VAL A 22 -2.16 -0.16 19.35
N ARG A 23 -2.33 -0.82 18.20
CA ARG A 23 -1.29 -1.66 17.62
C ARG A 23 -0.08 -0.82 17.18
N HIS A 24 1.09 -1.17 17.69
CA HIS A 24 2.33 -0.39 17.52
C HIS A 24 2.86 -0.37 16.07
N ASP A 25 2.54 -1.41 15.30
CA ASP A 25 2.93 -1.58 13.91
C ASP A 25 2.15 -0.61 13.00
N LEU A 26 0.87 -0.35 13.29
CA LEU A 26 0.06 0.65 12.60
C LEU A 26 0.60 2.07 12.82
N VAL A 27 0.97 2.36 14.07
CA VAL A 27 1.64 3.63 14.40
C VAL A 27 2.94 3.73 13.62
N SER A 28 3.76 2.69 13.62
CA SER A 28 5.03 2.67 12.88
C SER A 28 4.85 2.83 11.37
N ALA A 29 3.82 2.20 10.79
CA ALA A 29 3.46 2.30 9.37
C ALA A 29 3.12 3.73 8.97
N VAL A 30 2.30 4.42 9.78
CA VAL A 30 1.91 5.81 9.51
C VAL A 30 3.07 6.77 9.71
N PHE A 31 3.86 6.61 10.79
CA PHE A 31 5.01 7.50 11.04
C PHE A 31 6.14 7.33 10.00
N ALA A 32 6.30 6.14 9.42
CA ALA A 32 7.34 5.86 8.43
C ALA A 32 7.17 6.64 7.11
N LEU A 33 5.94 7.07 6.78
CA LEU A 33 5.67 7.96 5.64
C LEU A 33 6.38 9.31 5.77
N GLY A 34 6.55 9.79 7.00
CA GLY A 34 7.12 11.11 7.28
C GLY A 34 6.27 12.28 6.75
N GLY A 35 6.76 13.50 6.96
CA GLY A 35 6.16 14.72 6.39
C GLY A 35 4.87 15.21 7.06
N GLU A 36 4.39 14.55 8.11
CA GLU A 36 3.24 14.98 8.92
C GLU A 36 3.73 15.53 10.26
N ASP A 37 3.48 16.81 10.53
CA ASP A 37 3.81 17.47 11.80
C ASP A 37 2.57 17.68 12.70
N ASP A 38 1.37 17.37 12.20
CA ASP A 38 0.14 17.37 12.98
C ASP A 38 -0.14 15.99 13.61
N LEU A 39 0.01 15.91 14.93
CA LEU A 39 -0.25 14.70 15.70
C LEU A 39 -1.72 14.26 15.68
N VAL A 40 -2.67 15.19 15.59
CA VAL A 40 -4.10 14.87 15.54
C VAL A 40 -4.42 14.19 14.21
N ARG A 41 -3.93 14.77 13.11
CA ARG A 41 -4.07 14.21 11.77
C ARG A 41 -3.41 12.83 11.67
N LEU A 42 -2.24 12.68 12.28
CA LEU A 42 -1.54 11.41 12.36
C LEU A 42 -2.36 10.36 13.12
N MET A 43 -2.94 10.71 14.27
CA MET A 43 -3.78 9.80 15.04
C MET A 43 -5.04 9.39 14.26
N ALA A 44 -5.72 10.33 13.61
CA ALA A 44 -6.90 10.02 12.77
C ALA A 44 -6.55 9.02 11.66
N ARG A 45 -5.37 9.15 11.06
CA ARG A 45 -4.87 8.22 10.04
C ARG A 45 -4.55 6.84 10.62
N VAL A 46 -3.95 6.76 11.82
CA VAL A 46 -3.69 5.48 12.52
C VAL A 46 -5.01 4.77 12.82
N ASP A 47 -6.02 5.49 13.31
CA ASP A 47 -7.32 4.92 13.63
C ASP A 47 -8.02 4.40 12.36
N ALA A 48 -8.05 5.20 11.29
CA ALA A 48 -8.59 4.78 10.00
C ALA A 48 -7.86 3.55 9.42
N LEU A 49 -6.54 3.47 9.58
CA LEU A 49 -5.75 2.30 9.16
C LEU A 49 -6.11 1.07 10.01
N GLY A 50 -6.30 1.25 11.31
CA GLY A 50 -6.72 0.17 12.21
C GLY A 50 -8.08 -0.40 11.84
N GLU A 51 -9.06 0.46 11.57
CA GLU A 51 -10.39 0.05 11.12
C GLU A 51 -10.33 -0.67 9.76
N PHE A 52 -9.57 -0.13 8.82
CA PHE A 52 -9.39 -0.71 7.51
C PHE A 52 -8.78 -2.12 7.58
N ILE A 53 -7.64 -2.28 8.25
CA ILE A 53 -6.98 -3.59 8.38
C ILE A 53 -7.80 -4.57 9.23
N GLY A 54 -8.61 -4.06 10.16
CA GLY A 54 -9.56 -4.86 10.94
C GLY A 54 -10.77 -5.34 10.15
N SER A 55 -11.06 -4.74 8.99
CA SER A 55 -12.13 -5.18 8.09
C SER A 55 -11.74 -6.42 7.29
N GLU A 56 -12.74 -7.17 6.81
CA GLU A 56 -12.49 -8.32 5.94
C GLU A 56 -11.76 -7.91 4.65
N ASP A 57 -12.22 -6.83 4.00
CA ASP A 57 -11.65 -6.35 2.75
C ASP A 57 -10.21 -5.84 2.91
N GLY A 58 -9.96 -5.01 3.92
CA GLY A 58 -8.64 -4.45 4.15
C GLY A 58 -7.62 -5.48 4.63
N GLY A 59 -8.03 -6.46 5.44
CA GLY A 59 -7.16 -7.58 5.82
C GLY A 59 -6.75 -8.45 4.62
N GLN A 60 -7.68 -8.71 3.69
CA GLN A 60 -7.38 -9.44 2.45
C GLN A 60 -6.50 -8.63 1.52
N LEU A 61 -6.75 -7.32 1.38
CA LEU A 61 -5.90 -6.44 0.59
C LEU A 61 -4.47 -6.36 1.16
N LEU A 62 -4.30 -6.30 2.49
CA LEU A 62 -2.98 -6.37 3.13
C LEU A 62 -2.26 -7.68 2.78
N THR A 63 -2.98 -8.79 2.76
CA THR A 63 -2.42 -10.09 2.37
C THR A 63 -1.94 -10.07 0.91
N ALA A 64 -2.73 -9.50 0.02
CA ALA A 64 -2.38 -9.36 -1.39
C ALA A 64 -1.20 -8.39 -1.61
N TYR A 65 -1.14 -7.28 -0.87
CA TYR A 65 0.02 -6.38 -0.83
C TYR A 65 1.29 -7.14 -0.43
N LYS A 66 1.24 -7.90 0.67
CA LYS A 66 2.39 -8.70 1.14
C LYS A 66 2.86 -9.70 0.09
N ARG A 67 1.92 -10.32 -0.64
CA ARG A 67 2.24 -11.20 -1.77
C ARG A 67 2.95 -10.44 -2.88
N ALA A 68 2.42 -9.30 -3.32
CA ALA A 68 3.03 -8.46 -4.37
C ALA A 68 4.46 -8.03 -3.98
N THR A 69 4.64 -7.47 -2.78
CA THR A 69 5.93 -7.02 -2.26
C THR A 69 6.93 -8.17 -2.12
N ASN A 70 6.48 -9.36 -1.71
CA ASN A 70 7.36 -10.53 -1.64
C ASN A 70 7.82 -11.03 -3.01
N ILE A 71 6.92 -11.07 -4.00
CA ILE A 71 7.28 -11.43 -5.39
C ILE A 71 8.28 -10.42 -5.94
N LEU A 72 8.02 -9.13 -5.80
CA LEU A 72 8.92 -8.07 -6.22
C LEU A 72 10.31 -8.26 -5.59
N ARG A 73 10.39 -8.38 -4.26
CA ARG A 73 11.66 -8.56 -3.55
C ARG A 73 12.46 -9.77 -4.06
N ILE A 74 11.79 -10.88 -4.37
CA ILE A 74 12.44 -12.09 -4.89
C ILE A 74 12.98 -11.84 -6.30
N GLU A 75 12.16 -11.31 -7.20
CA GLU A 75 12.55 -11.09 -8.60
C GLU A 75 13.57 -9.95 -8.75
N GLU A 76 13.47 -8.89 -7.95
CA GLU A 76 14.46 -7.79 -7.92
C GLU A 76 15.83 -8.28 -7.46
N LYS A 77 15.86 -9.12 -6.41
CA LYS A 77 17.10 -9.75 -5.93
C LYS A 77 17.70 -10.68 -6.97
N LYS A 78 16.86 -11.48 -7.64
CA LYS A 78 17.29 -12.43 -8.67
C LYS A 78 17.86 -11.72 -9.89
N ASP A 79 17.23 -10.65 -10.32
CA ASP A 79 17.60 -9.90 -11.52
C ASP A 79 18.61 -8.78 -11.24
N ASN A 80 18.92 -8.54 -9.95
CA ASN A 80 19.77 -7.45 -9.47
C ASN A 80 19.34 -6.07 -10.02
N LYS A 81 18.03 -5.81 -10.05
CA LYS A 81 17.43 -4.56 -10.50
C LYS A 81 16.10 -4.28 -9.79
N SER A 82 15.68 -3.02 -9.75
CA SER A 82 14.37 -2.61 -9.23
C SER A 82 13.29 -2.70 -10.30
N TYR A 83 12.07 -3.06 -9.90
CA TYR A 83 10.87 -2.95 -10.72
C TYR A 83 10.03 -1.78 -10.21
N SER A 84 10.23 -0.62 -10.81
CA SER A 84 9.53 0.63 -10.46
C SER A 84 9.26 1.49 -11.71
N GLY A 85 9.16 0.85 -12.88
CA GLY A 85 8.88 1.53 -14.14
C GLY A 85 7.39 1.68 -14.39
N GLU A 86 7.04 2.53 -15.36
CA GLU A 86 5.66 2.66 -15.82
C GLU A 86 5.12 1.35 -16.41
N VAL A 87 3.81 1.13 -16.22
CA VAL A 87 3.09 0.03 -16.87
C VAL A 87 2.86 0.39 -18.33
N ASP A 88 3.35 -0.44 -19.23
CA ASP A 88 3.05 -0.31 -20.65
C ASP A 88 1.66 -0.91 -20.94
N LYS A 89 0.69 0.00 -21.14
CA LYS A 89 -0.71 -0.38 -21.43
C LYS A 89 -0.86 -1.21 -22.72
N ALA A 90 0.06 -1.07 -23.69
CA ALA A 90 0.03 -1.88 -24.91
C ALA A 90 0.44 -3.35 -24.66
N ARG A 91 1.09 -3.63 -23.53
CA ARG A 91 1.53 -4.96 -23.09
C ARG A 91 0.63 -5.57 -22.02
N LEU A 92 -0.53 -4.97 -21.74
CA LEU A 92 -1.58 -5.61 -20.95
C LEU A 92 -2.37 -6.53 -21.89
N VAL A 93 -2.16 -7.83 -21.74
CA VAL A 93 -2.73 -8.87 -22.61
C VAL A 93 -4.01 -9.42 -21.98
N ALA A 94 -3.96 -9.80 -20.71
CA ALA A 94 -5.09 -10.39 -20.02
C ALA A 94 -6.12 -9.31 -19.61
N PRO A 95 -7.43 -9.62 -19.64
CA PRO A 95 -8.45 -8.68 -19.18
C PRO A 95 -8.26 -8.29 -17.70
N GLU A 96 -7.76 -9.19 -16.87
CA GLU A 96 -7.49 -8.96 -15.44
C GLU A 96 -6.35 -7.94 -15.23
N GLU A 97 -5.33 -7.94 -16.09
CA GLU A 97 -4.25 -6.94 -16.06
C GLU A 97 -4.79 -5.53 -16.35
N LYS A 98 -5.68 -5.41 -17.34
CA LYS A 98 -6.30 -4.14 -17.73
C LYS A 98 -7.26 -3.63 -16.66
N ALA A 99 -8.06 -4.54 -16.10
CA ALA A 99 -8.98 -4.23 -15.02
C ALA A 99 -8.22 -3.76 -13.78
N LEU A 100 -7.14 -4.44 -13.42
CA LEU A 100 -6.28 -4.05 -12.31
C LEU A 100 -5.62 -2.69 -12.52
N ASP A 101 -5.00 -2.46 -13.69
CA ASP A 101 -4.36 -1.16 -14.00
C ASP A 101 -5.34 0.02 -13.88
N SER A 102 -6.55 -0.16 -14.44
CA SER A 102 -7.60 0.87 -14.39
C SER A 102 -8.13 1.09 -12.97
N SER A 103 -8.26 0.00 -12.19
CA SER A 103 -8.73 0.08 -10.81
C SER A 103 -7.72 0.78 -9.91
N ILE A 104 -6.41 0.55 -10.13
CA ILE A 104 -5.35 1.26 -9.41
C ILE A 104 -5.36 2.75 -9.76
N ASP A 105 -5.49 3.11 -11.04
CA ASP A 105 -5.57 4.52 -11.47
C ASP A 105 -6.75 5.25 -10.79
N PHE A 106 -7.90 4.60 -10.71
CA PHE A 106 -9.08 5.12 -10.01
C PHE A 106 -8.84 5.24 -8.50
N ALA A 107 -8.39 4.16 -7.85
CA ALA A 107 -8.16 4.14 -6.40
C ALA A 107 -7.14 5.19 -5.97
N VAL A 108 -6.06 5.40 -6.74
CA VAL A 108 -5.05 6.43 -6.47
C VAL A 108 -5.66 7.83 -6.55
N THR A 109 -6.52 8.07 -7.54
CA THR A 109 -7.18 9.37 -7.72
C THR A 109 -8.09 9.69 -6.52
N GLU A 110 -8.95 8.75 -6.15
CA GLU A 110 -9.85 8.90 -5.00
C GLU A 110 -9.07 9.03 -3.68
N THR A 111 -8.04 8.20 -3.49
CA THR A 111 -7.18 8.24 -2.31
C THR A 111 -6.56 9.62 -2.13
N LEU A 112 -6.03 10.22 -3.19
CA LEU A 112 -5.43 11.55 -3.14
C LEU A 112 -6.44 12.63 -2.80
N PHE A 113 -7.65 12.55 -3.37
CA PHE A 113 -8.74 13.46 -3.06
C PHE A 113 -9.11 13.40 -1.57
N PHE A 114 -9.35 12.19 -1.04
CA PHE A 114 -9.70 12.04 0.37
C PHE A 114 -8.56 12.45 1.32
N ILE A 115 -7.30 12.19 0.97
CA ILE A 115 -6.14 12.68 1.75
C ILE A 115 -6.10 14.22 1.78
N SER A 116 -6.44 14.90 0.67
CA SER A 116 -6.47 16.38 0.65
C SER A 116 -7.60 16.97 1.49
N GLU A 117 -8.69 16.22 1.66
CA GLU A 117 -9.81 16.59 2.55
C GLU A 117 -9.61 16.11 3.99
N GLU A 118 -8.45 15.53 4.32
CA GLU A 118 -8.13 14.91 5.61
C GLU A 118 -9.08 13.77 6.03
N ASP A 119 -9.81 13.21 5.05
CA ASP A 119 -10.69 12.07 5.23
C ASP A 119 -9.93 10.75 5.03
N PHE A 120 -9.24 10.31 6.09
CA PHE A 120 -8.48 9.05 6.01
C PHE A 120 -9.36 7.81 5.91
N ALA A 121 -10.59 7.85 6.42
CA ALA A 121 -11.53 6.74 6.28
C ALA A 121 -11.96 6.59 4.82
N GLY A 122 -12.28 7.69 4.15
CA GLY A 122 -12.54 7.73 2.70
C GLY A 122 -11.35 7.25 1.88
N ALA A 123 -10.13 7.67 2.24
CA ALA A 123 -8.91 7.22 1.58
C ALA A 123 -8.71 5.70 1.71
N MET A 124 -8.96 5.11 2.88
CA MET A 124 -8.91 3.65 3.07
C MET A 124 -10.03 2.94 2.29
N ALA A 125 -11.25 3.47 2.34
CA ALA A 125 -12.40 2.91 1.64
C ALA A 125 -12.18 2.85 0.12
N ALA A 126 -11.55 3.88 -0.46
CA ALA A 126 -11.18 3.91 -1.88
C ALA A 126 -10.29 2.72 -2.29
N ASN A 127 -9.48 2.20 -1.37
CA ASN A 127 -8.59 1.07 -1.64
C ASN A 127 -9.26 -0.30 -1.47
N THR A 128 -10.39 -0.41 -0.77
CA THR A 128 -11.13 -1.68 -0.67
C THR A 128 -11.56 -2.21 -2.03
N ALA A 129 -11.84 -1.30 -2.98
CA ALA A 129 -12.18 -1.60 -4.36
C ALA A 129 -11.06 -2.36 -5.11
N LEU A 130 -9.82 -2.33 -4.62
CA LEU A 130 -8.70 -3.07 -5.20
C LEU A 130 -8.71 -4.56 -4.84
N ARG A 131 -9.45 -5.01 -3.82
CA ARG A 131 -9.50 -6.43 -3.40
C ARG A 131 -9.79 -7.35 -4.59
N ALA A 132 -10.98 -7.20 -5.17
CA ALA A 132 -11.45 -8.06 -6.25
C ALA A 132 -10.53 -8.09 -7.50
N PRO A 133 -10.07 -6.94 -8.05
CA PRO A 133 -9.17 -6.97 -9.22
C PRO A 133 -7.77 -7.52 -8.89
N VAL A 134 -7.26 -7.34 -7.66
CA VAL A 134 -5.98 -7.91 -7.25
C VAL A 134 -6.08 -9.44 -7.12
N ASP A 135 -7.15 -9.94 -6.51
CA ASP A 135 -7.39 -11.39 -6.41
C ASP A 135 -7.55 -12.02 -7.80
N ALA A 136 -8.38 -11.43 -8.67
CA ALA A 136 -8.56 -11.89 -10.04
C ALA A 136 -7.25 -11.91 -10.84
N PHE A 137 -6.41 -10.88 -10.68
CA PHE A 137 -5.08 -10.85 -11.28
C PHE A 137 -4.23 -12.03 -10.78
N PHE A 138 -4.18 -12.24 -9.47
CA PHE A 138 -3.35 -13.31 -8.92
C PHE A 138 -3.84 -14.73 -9.20
N ASP A 139 -5.13 -14.89 -9.47
CA ASP A 139 -5.76 -16.17 -9.82
C ASP A 139 -5.58 -16.50 -11.30
N GLN A 140 -5.68 -15.51 -12.19
CA GLN A 140 -5.69 -15.72 -13.65
C GLN A 140 -4.34 -15.40 -14.32
N VAL A 141 -3.47 -14.62 -13.67
CA VAL A 141 -2.23 -14.10 -14.28
C VAL A 141 -1.00 -14.69 -13.61
N THR A 142 -0.21 -15.42 -14.40
CA THR A 142 1.12 -15.87 -13.97
C THR A 142 2.15 -14.75 -14.13
N VAL A 143 2.60 -14.16 -13.01
CA VAL A 143 3.55 -13.03 -13.02
C VAL A 143 4.86 -13.37 -13.72
N ASN A 144 5.44 -14.54 -13.43
CA ASN A 144 6.69 -15.01 -14.03
C ASN A 144 6.45 -15.60 -15.43
N ALA A 145 6.03 -14.75 -16.38
CA ALA A 145 5.83 -15.12 -17.77
C ALA A 145 7.15 -15.50 -18.47
N GLU A 146 7.07 -16.38 -19.49
CA GLU A 146 8.23 -16.74 -20.33
C GLU A 146 8.71 -15.56 -21.19
N ASP A 147 7.78 -14.74 -21.69
CA ASP A 147 8.12 -13.50 -22.39
C ASP A 147 8.66 -12.47 -21.41
N ALA A 148 9.91 -12.05 -21.63
CA ALA A 148 10.62 -11.16 -20.72
C ALA A 148 9.97 -9.78 -20.62
N ALA A 149 9.42 -9.23 -21.71
CA ALA A 149 8.81 -7.91 -21.70
C ALA A 149 7.47 -7.92 -20.97
N LEU A 150 6.67 -8.96 -21.17
CA LEU A 150 5.41 -9.19 -20.46
C LEU A 150 5.66 -9.42 -18.96
N ARG A 151 6.66 -10.22 -18.59
CA ARG A 151 7.06 -10.41 -17.20
C ARG A 151 7.44 -9.09 -16.53
N VAL A 152 8.26 -8.26 -17.19
CA VAL A 152 8.63 -6.93 -16.68
C VAL A 152 7.38 -6.07 -16.49
N ASN A 153 6.44 -6.08 -17.44
CA ASN A 153 5.21 -5.29 -17.33
C ASN A 153 4.34 -5.74 -16.14
N ARG A 154 4.21 -7.05 -15.92
CA ARG A 154 3.49 -7.61 -14.77
C ARG A 154 4.16 -7.26 -13.44
N LEU A 155 5.49 -7.23 -13.39
CA LEU A 155 6.23 -6.80 -12.20
C LEU A 155 6.05 -5.30 -11.94
N ASN A 156 6.04 -4.46 -12.98
CA ASN A 156 5.68 -3.04 -12.82
C ASN A 156 4.25 -2.87 -12.32
N LEU A 157 3.30 -3.72 -12.76
CA LEU A 157 1.93 -3.69 -12.24
C LEU A 157 1.86 -4.07 -10.75
N LEU A 158 2.67 -5.04 -10.31
CA LEU A 158 2.82 -5.34 -8.88
C LEU A 158 3.42 -4.16 -8.09
N SER A 159 4.42 -3.46 -8.65
CA SER A 159 4.96 -2.24 -8.02
C SER A 159 3.85 -1.21 -7.87
N LYS A 160 3.03 -1.02 -8.90
CA LYS A 160 1.92 -0.07 -8.88
C LYS A 160 0.90 -0.37 -7.77
N ILE A 161 0.62 -1.64 -7.48
CA ILE A 161 -0.20 -2.04 -6.30
C ILE A 161 0.48 -1.58 -5.01
N ARG A 162 1.77 -1.93 -4.82
CA ARG A 162 2.54 -1.55 -3.62
C ARG A 162 2.53 -0.03 -3.44
N ASP A 163 2.91 0.69 -4.47
CA ASP A 163 3.07 2.14 -4.46
C ASP A 163 1.72 2.87 -4.28
N SER A 164 0.59 2.25 -4.64
CA SER A 164 -0.75 2.81 -4.38
C SER A 164 -1.10 2.81 -2.90
N LEU A 165 -0.82 1.71 -2.19
CA LEU A 165 -1.11 1.56 -0.77
C LEU A 165 -0.10 2.31 0.11
N ASP A 166 1.16 2.38 -0.32
CA ASP A 166 2.22 3.10 0.37
C ASP A 166 1.98 4.62 0.49
N ARG A 167 0.99 5.17 -0.24
CA ARG A 167 0.54 6.57 -0.12
C ARG A 167 -0.15 6.87 1.21
N ILE A 168 -0.71 5.85 1.86
CA ILE A 168 -1.52 6.04 3.06
C ILE A 168 -0.76 5.68 4.33
N ALA A 169 0.01 4.59 4.29
CA ALA A 169 0.91 4.12 5.34
C ALA A 169 2.04 3.27 4.72
N ASP A 170 3.15 3.05 5.42
CA ASP A 170 4.12 2.02 5.03
C ASP A 170 3.58 0.64 5.44
N PHE A 171 2.88 -0.02 4.51
CA PHE A 171 2.26 -1.33 4.76
C PHE A 171 3.28 -2.43 5.06
N SER A 172 4.56 -2.25 4.69
CA SER A 172 5.63 -3.18 5.02
C SER A 172 5.93 -3.26 6.52
N LYS A 173 5.51 -2.25 7.30
CA LYS A 173 5.65 -2.21 8.76
C LYS A 173 4.53 -2.93 9.50
N ILE A 174 3.45 -3.31 8.84
CA ILE A 174 2.26 -3.90 9.46
C ILE A 174 2.47 -5.40 9.68
N GLU A 175 2.45 -5.82 10.95
CA GLU A 175 2.62 -7.20 11.38
C GLU A 175 1.31 -8.01 11.23
N GLY A 176 1.45 -9.33 11.11
CA GLY A 176 0.39 -10.28 10.75
C GLY A 176 0.49 -10.68 9.29
#